data_AF-A0A950PYC7-F1
#
_entry.id   AF-A0A950PYC7-F1
#
_cell.length_a   1.000
_cell.length_b   1.000
_cell.length_c   1.000
_cell.angle_alpha   90.00
_cell.angle_beta   90.00
_cell.angle_gamma   90.00
#
_symmetry.space_group_name_H-M   'P 1'
#
loop_
_entity.id
_entity.type
_entity.pdbx_description
1 polymer ?
#
loop_
_entity_poly.entity_id
_entity_poly.type
_entity_poly.pdbx_seq_one_letter_code
_entity_poly.pdbx_strand_id
1 'polypeptide(L)'
;DSALPYFADRSGRWLTVSDLILPAAFLALHLTNRRYGPAYAFAQTVISFAVLAVVTIFAGDMVRQLLPQAIVPSVRVVTAFGIAFFIAGFVGIVAFDGMRGPRWWTAPLIGSIVTSLIYAPIFYMAAYVGTQSPWLNHMAMHAGLLLGGAVLSLVPYWLLRRIVQPLPGFGGY
;
A
#
# COMPACT_ATOMS: atom_id res chain seq x y z
N ASP A 1 14.43 -7.94 25.12
CA ASP A 1 14.00 -8.93 24.10
C ASP A 1 12.49 -9.12 24.02
N SER A 2 11.75 -8.06 23.64
CA SER A 2 10.27 -8.10 23.53
C SER A 2 9.72 -7.42 22.26
N ALA A 3 10.56 -7.29 21.23
CA ALA A 3 10.09 -7.08 19.86
C ALA A 3 9.99 -8.48 19.25
N LEU A 4 8.83 -9.04 18.88
CA LEU A 4 7.93 -8.56 17.84
C LEU A 4 6.62 -9.39 17.86
N PRO A 5 5.53 -8.96 18.51
CA PRO A 5 4.27 -9.70 18.45
C PRO A 5 3.57 -9.61 17.08
N TYR A 6 3.89 -8.63 16.23
CA TYR A 6 3.19 -8.45 14.95
C TYR A 6 3.48 -9.53 13.90
N PHE A 7 4.62 -10.23 13.98
CA PHE A 7 4.95 -11.34 13.06
C PHE A 7 5.37 -12.63 13.77
N ALA A 8 5.60 -12.64 15.09
CA ALA A 8 5.77 -13.89 15.84
C ALA A 8 4.48 -14.73 15.87
N ASP A 9 3.31 -14.10 15.72
CA ASP A 9 2.01 -14.77 15.55
C ASP A 9 1.58 -14.83 14.07
N ARG A 10 2.43 -15.42 13.21
CA ARG A 10 1.93 -16.12 12.02
C ARG A 10 1.79 -17.61 12.35
N SER A 11 1.18 -17.97 13.47
CA SER A 11 0.93 -19.37 13.82
C SER A 11 -0.10 -19.97 12.85
N GLY A 12 0.34 -20.37 11.66
CA GLY A 12 -0.46 -21.08 10.64
C GLY A 12 -1.37 -20.22 9.76
N ARG A 13 -1.39 -18.89 9.88
CA ARG A 13 -2.24 -18.01 9.04
C ARG A 13 -1.45 -17.46 7.85
N TRP A 14 -1.83 -17.92 6.66
CA TRP A 14 -1.23 -17.54 5.38
C TRP A 14 -1.73 -16.18 4.84
N LEU A 15 -2.83 -15.67 5.38
CA LEU A 15 -3.50 -14.44 4.96
C LEU A 15 -4.02 -13.66 6.17
N THR A 16 -3.78 -12.35 6.20
CA THR A 16 -4.30 -11.41 7.19
C THR A 16 -5.20 -10.37 6.54
N VAL A 17 -6.00 -9.67 7.33
CA VAL A 17 -6.85 -8.57 6.83
C VAL A 17 -6.00 -7.46 6.22
N SER A 18 -4.81 -7.16 6.78
CA SER A 18 -3.89 -6.17 6.21
C SER A 18 -3.40 -6.52 4.80
N ASP A 19 -3.23 -7.82 4.50
CA ASP A 19 -2.80 -8.27 3.16
C ASP A 19 -3.86 -7.99 2.09
N LEU A 20 -5.13 -7.79 2.47
CA LEU A 20 -6.23 -7.40 1.58
C LEU A 20 -6.44 -5.88 1.52
N ILE A 21 -6.20 -5.18 2.63
CA ILE A 21 -6.36 -3.72 2.71
C ILE A 21 -5.33 -3.00 1.83
N LEU A 22 -4.08 -3.47 1.77
CA LEU A 22 -3.04 -2.82 0.97
C LEU A 22 -3.35 -2.79 -0.54
N PRO A 23 -3.70 -3.91 -1.19
CA PRO A 23 -4.13 -3.89 -2.58
C PRO A 23 -5.35 -2.99 -2.83
N ALA A 24 -6.30 -2.95 -1.89
CA ALA A 24 -7.45 -2.05 -1.98
C ALA A 24 -7.04 -0.57 -1.89
N ALA A 25 -6.05 -0.23 -1.06
CA ALA A 25 -5.50 1.11 -0.98
C ALA A 25 -4.77 1.51 -2.28
N PHE A 26 -3.99 0.61 -2.88
CA PHE A 26 -3.35 0.85 -4.17
C PHE A 26 -4.38 1.02 -5.30
N LEU A 27 -5.44 0.21 -5.30
CA LEU A 27 -6.56 0.39 -6.22
C LEU A 27 -7.21 1.78 -6.07
N ALA A 28 -7.48 2.22 -4.84
CA ALA A 28 -8.05 3.54 -4.58
C ALA A 28 -7.13 4.67 -5.08
N LEU A 29 -5.82 4.52 -4.89
CA LEU A 29 -4.81 5.43 -5.42
C LEU A 29 -4.84 5.50 -6.95
N HIS A 30 -4.92 4.36 -7.62
CA HIS A 30 -5.02 4.28 -9.08
C HIS A 30 -6.33 4.83 -9.64
N LEU A 31 -7.46 4.60 -8.96
CA LEU A 31 -8.75 5.20 -9.34
C LEU A 31 -8.73 6.72 -9.17
N THR A 32 -8.10 7.23 -8.11
CA THR A 32 -7.88 8.66 -7.91
C THR A 32 -7.03 9.23 -9.05
N ASN A 33 -5.92 8.58 -9.37
CA ASN A 33 -5.04 8.97 -10.47
C ASN A 33 -5.81 8.98 -11.80
N ARG A 34 -6.58 7.93 -12.10
CA ARG A 34 -7.45 7.87 -13.27
C ARG A 34 -8.38 9.07 -13.33
N ARG A 35 -9.06 9.39 -12.23
CA ARG A 35 -10.12 10.42 -12.19
C ARG A 35 -9.60 11.84 -12.25
N TYR A 36 -8.51 12.13 -11.54
CA TYR A 36 -8.06 13.50 -11.26
C TYR A 36 -6.63 13.77 -11.74
N GLY A 37 -5.96 12.77 -12.32
CA GLY A 37 -4.58 12.87 -12.79
C GLY A 37 -3.53 12.65 -11.69
N PRO A 38 -2.25 12.56 -12.10
CA PRO A 38 -1.16 12.16 -11.21
C PRO A 38 -0.84 13.24 -10.16
N ALA A 39 -0.92 14.53 -10.52
CA ALA A 39 -0.69 15.63 -9.59
C ALA A 39 -1.69 15.61 -8.42
N TYR A 40 -2.98 15.39 -8.71
CA TYR A 40 -4.00 15.30 -7.68
C TYR A 40 -3.84 14.04 -6.83
N ALA A 41 -3.57 12.88 -7.44
CA ALA A 41 -3.33 11.65 -6.68
C ALA A 41 -2.13 11.77 -5.74
N PHE A 42 -1.08 12.46 -6.16
CA PHE A 42 0.07 12.75 -5.30
C PHE A 42 -0.31 13.70 -4.15
N ALA A 43 -1.01 14.79 -4.43
CA ALA A 43 -1.48 15.72 -3.41
C ALA A 43 -2.38 15.01 -2.36
N GLN A 44 -3.32 14.18 -2.81
CA GLN A 44 -4.17 13.38 -1.94
C GLN A 44 -3.35 12.42 -1.05
N THR A 45 -2.28 11.83 -1.60
CA THR A 45 -1.38 10.96 -0.82
C THR A 45 -0.69 11.77 0.28
N VAL A 46 -0.09 12.91 -0.07
CA VAL A 46 0.57 13.81 0.92
C VAL A 46 -0.41 14.24 2.01
N ILE A 47 -1.62 14.66 1.64
CA ILE A 47 -2.66 15.09 2.60
C ILE A 47 -3.07 13.93 3.51
N SER A 48 -3.28 12.73 2.96
CA SER A 48 -3.61 11.53 3.74
C SER A 48 -2.53 11.23 4.79
N PHE A 49 -1.26 11.38 4.42
CA PHE A 49 -0.14 11.22 5.36
C PHE A 49 -0.08 12.31 6.43
N ALA A 50 -0.33 13.57 6.05
CA ALA A 50 -0.38 14.68 7.01
C ALA A 50 -1.51 14.46 8.03
N VAL A 51 -2.71 14.08 7.56
CA VAL A 51 -3.86 13.75 8.43
C VAL A 51 -3.52 12.56 9.33
N LEU A 52 -2.93 11.50 8.78
CA LEU A 52 -2.52 10.34 9.57
C LEU A 52 -1.49 10.72 10.66
N ALA A 53 -0.52 11.56 10.33
CA ALA A 53 0.48 12.05 11.30
C ALA A 53 -0.17 12.86 12.42
N VAL A 54 -1.07 13.80 12.08
CA VAL A 54 -1.82 14.60 13.06
C VAL A 54 -2.65 13.70 13.97
N VAL A 55 -3.44 12.78 13.40
CA VAL A 55 -4.25 11.83 14.19
C VAL A 55 -3.36 10.97 15.10
N THR A 56 -2.21 10.52 14.60
CA THR A 56 -1.27 9.70 15.41
C THR A 56 -0.68 10.51 16.57
N ILE A 57 -0.34 11.78 16.37
CA ILE A 57 0.23 12.66 17.40
C ILE A 57 -0.80 13.00 18.47
N PHE A 58 -2.02 13.39 18.08
CA PHE A 58 -3.02 13.92 19.02
C PHE A 58 -3.95 12.85 19.61
N ALA A 59 -4.22 11.77 18.88
CA ALA A 59 -5.13 10.69 19.30
C ALA A 59 -4.44 9.34 19.47
N GLY A 60 -3.12 9.24 19.22
CA GLY A 60 -2.39 7.97 19.28
C GLY A 60 -2.46 7.29 20.65
N ASP A 61 -2.34 8.05 21.74
CA ASP A 61 -2.42 7.50 23.09
C ASP A 61 -3.83 7.00 23.44
N MET A 62 -4.87 7.71 23.00
CA MET A 62 -6.25 7.25 23.13
C MET A 62 -6.46 5.94 22.36
N VAL A 63 -5.98 5.86 21.11
CA VAL A 63 -6.07 4.65 20.29
C VAL A 63 -5.32 3.48 20.93
N ARG A 64 -4.13 3.71 21.51
CA ARG A 64 -3.36 2.69 22.24
C ARG A 64 -4.06 2.17 23.48
N GLN A 65 -4.89 2.98 24.13
CA GLN A 65 -5.67 2.55 25.30
C GLN A 65 -6.89 1.70 24.90
N LEU A 66 -7.45 1.92 23.71
CA LEU A 66 -8.61 1.19 23.19
C LEU A 66 -8.23 -0.16 22.55
N LEU A 67 -6.99 -0.31 22.07
CA LEU A 67 -6.52 -1.52 21.41
C LEU A 67 -5.74 -2.42 22.38
N PRO A 68 -5.90 -3.76 22.29
CA PRO A 68 -5.01 -4.70 22.96
C PRO A 68 -3.55 -4.40 22.62
N GLN A 69 -2.66 -4.36 23.62
CA GLN A 69 -1.24 -4.05 23.38
C GLN A 69 -0.57 -5.03 22.41
N ALA A 70 -1.07 -6.25 22.31
CA ALA A 70 -0.58 -7.27 21.40
C ALA A 70 -0.70 -6.90 19.90
N ILE A 71 -1.62 -6.00 19.53
CA ILE A 71 -1.84 -5.59 18.13
C ILE A 71 -1.23 -4.23 17.78
N VAL A 72 -0.64 -3.52 18.75
CA VAL A 72 -0.05 -2.20 18.50
C VAL A 72 1.36 -2.37 17.88
N PRO A 73 1.57 -1.95 16.62
CA PRO A 73 2.88 -2.04 16.00
C PRO A 73 3.88 -1.07 16.65
N SER A 74 5.17 -1.44 16.63
CA SER A 74 6.24 -0.57 17.13
C SER A 74 6.39 0.69 16.25
N VAL A 75 6.91 1.77 16.83
CA VAL A 75 7.17 3.03 16.10
C VAL A 75 8.02 2.80 14.85
N ARG A 76 9.00 1.88 14.93
CA ARG A 76 9.84 1.48 13.80
C ARG A 76 9.02 0.89 12.65
N VAL A 77 8.09 -0.02 12.95
CA VAL A 77 7.24 -0.68 11.94
C VAL A 77 6.27 0.31 11.30
N VAL A 78 5.64 1.19 12.11
CA VAL A 78 4.73 2.23 11.62
C VAL A 78 5.45 3.21 10.69
N THR A 79 6.65 3.65 11.10
CA THR A 79 7.46 4.59 10.30
C THR A 79 7.92 3.94 9.00
N ALA A 80 8.40 2.69 9.05
CA ALA A 80 8.77 1.92 7.88
C ALA A 80 7.60 1.72 6.91
N PHE A 81 6.41 1.40 7.42
CA PHE A 81 5.18 1.29 6.63
C PHE A 81 4.88 2.60 5.91
N GLY A 82 4.90 3.71 6.64
CA GLY A 82 4.59 5.02 6.08
C GLY A 82 5.54 5.41 4.95
N ILE A 83 6.85 5.28 5.17
CA ILE A 83 7.87 5.58 4.17
C ILE A 83 7.70 4.68 2.93
N ALA A 84 7.54 3.37 3.14
CA ALA A 84 7.37 2.43 2.05
C ALA A 84 6.11 2.71 1.23
N PHE A 85 4.99 2.96 1.89
CA PHE A 85 3.72 3.25 1.22
C PHE A 85 3.78 4.58 0.46
N PHE A 86 4.43 5.61 1.01
CA PHE A 86 4.61 6.90 0.33
C PHE A 86 5.45 6.78 -0.93
N ILE A 87 6.64 6.18 -0.83
CA ILE A 87 7.56 6.01 -1.97
C ILE A 87 6.94 5.11 -3.03
N ALA A 88 6.43 3.94 -2.63
CA ALA A 88 5.81 3.00 -3.56
C ALA A 88 4.56 3.60 -4.21
N GLY A 89 3.73 4.32 -3.45
CA GLY A 89 2.54 5.00 -3.96
C GLY A 89 2.88 6.05 -5.02
N PHE A 90 3.93 6.85 -4.79
CA PHE A 90 4.41 7.80 -5.79
C PHE A 90 4.86 7.12 -7.08
N VAL A 91 5.72 6.10 -6.98
CA VAL A 91 6.17 5.33 -8.16
C VAL A 91 4.99 4.66 -8.86
N GLY A 92 4.03 4.15 -8.09
CA GLY A 92 2.78 3.57 -8.56
C GLY A 92 1.91 4.55 -9.34
N ILE A 93 1.80 5.80 -8.88
CA ILE A 93 1.09 6.88 -9.60
C ILE A 93 1.75 7.12 -10.96
N VAL A 94 3.07 7.28 -11.00
CA VAL A 94 3.81 7.54 -12.24
C VAL A 94 3.71 6.35 -13.20
N ALA A 95 3.91 5.13 -12.69
CA ALA A 95 3.80 3.91 -13.48
C ALA A 95 2.38 3.71 -14.05
N PHE A 96 1.34 3.95 -13.23
CA PHE A 96 -0.03 3.88 -13.71
C PHE A 96 -0.30 4.91 -14.81
N ASP A 97 0.16 6.15 -14.63
CA ASP A 97 -0.11 7.22 -15.59
C ASP A 97 0.61 7.00 -16.93
N GLY A 98 1.86 6.55 -16.89
CA GLY A 98 2.64 6.23 -18.08
C GLY A 98 2.15 4.98 -18.83
N MET A 99 1.40 4.10 -18.17
CA MET A 99 0.87 2.87 -18.76
C MET A 99 -0.61 2.97 -19.16
N ARG A 100 -1.17 4.19 -19.17
CA ARG A 100 -2.48 4.46 -19.79
C ARG A 100 -2.42 4.16 -21.29
N GLY A 101 -3.56 3.81 -21.86
CA GLY A 101 -3.62 3.26 -23.19
C GLY A 101 -4.94 2.58 -23.52
N PRO A 102 -5.06 2.04 -24.75
CA PRO A 102 -6.30 1.45 -25.26
C PRO A 102 -6.75 0.22 -24.47
N ARG A 103 -5.81 -0.49 -23.85
CA ARG A 103 -6.10 -1.66 -23.01
C ARG A 103 -6.40 -1.21 -21.59
N TRP A 104 -7.67 -1.33 -21.21
CA TRP A 104 -8.17 -0.90 -19.90
C TRP A 104 -7.45 -1.52 -18.68
N TRP A 105 -6.83 -2.69 -18.84
CA TRP A 105 -6.20 -3.44 -17.75
C TRP A 105 -4.70 -3.14 -17.59
N THR A 106 -4.04 -2.52 -18.58
CA THR A 106 -2.58 -2.33 -18.54
C THR A 106 -2.17 -1.38 -17.40
N ALA A 107 -2.75 -0.18 -17.37
CA ALA A 107 -2.47 0.81 -16.33
C ALA A 107 -2.69 0.28 -14.89
N PRO A 108 -3.88 -0.26 -14.52
CA PRO A 108 -4.10 -0.73 -13.15
C PRO A 108 -3.22 -1.92 -12.77
N LEU A 109 -2.94 -2.84 -13.71
CA LEU A 109 -2.09 -4.00 -13.43
C LEU A 109 -0.63 -3.59 -13.22
N ILE A 110 -0.05 -2.84 -14.16
CA ILE A 110 1.36 -2.44 -14.09
C ILE A 110 1.59 -1.47 -12.93
N GLY A 111 0.68 -0.50 -12.72
CA GLY A 111 0.74 0.39 -11.56
C GLY A 111 0.77 -0.39 -10.25
N SER A 112 -0.12 -1.37 -10.08
CA SER A 112 -0.19 -2.17 -8.85
C SER A 112 1.01 -3.10 -8.66
N ILE A 113 1.50 -3.74 -9.74
CA ILE A 113 2.70 -4.58 -9.69
C ILE A 113 3.91 -3.76 -9.28
N VAL A 114 4.15 -2.61 -9.94
CA VAL A 114 5.28 -1.74 -9.63
C VAL A 114 5.18 -1.23 -8.19
N THR A 115 4.00 -0.77 -7.76
CA THR A 115 3.77 -0.35 -6.37
C THR A 115 4.13 -1.47 -5.38
N SER A 116 3.67 -2.69 -5.64
CA SER A 116 3.91 -3.86 -4.78
C SER A 116 5.39 -4.24 -4.68
N LEU A 117 6.08 -4.24 -5.82
CA LEU A 117 7.51 -4.60 -5.91
C LEU A 117 8.43 -3.54 -5.29
N ILE A 118 8.01 -2.27 -5.26
CA ILE A 118 8.75 -1.20 -4.57
C ILE A 118 8.42 -1.20 -3.07
N TYR A 119 7.15 -1.42 -2.70
CA TYR A 119 6.69 -1.38 -1.32
C TYR A 119 7.36 -2.44 -0.45
N ALA A 120 7.30 -3.72 -0.86
CA ALA A 120 7.71 -4.82 0.01
C ALA A 120 9.19 -4.74 0.42
N PRO A 121 10.16 -4.53 -0.50
CA PRO A 121 11.56 -4.38 -0.11
C PRO A 121 11.80 -3.22 0.85
N ILE A 122 11.25 -2.04 0.57
CA ILE A 122 11.45 -0.85 1.42
C ILE A 122 10.87 -1.10 2.83
N PHE A 123 9.66 -1.63 2.91
CA PHE A 123 9.00 -1.90 4.20
C PHE A 123 9.80 -2.92 5.03
N TYR A 124 10.10 -4.09 4.47
CA TYR A 124 10.74 -5.16 5.24
C TYR A 124 12.19 -4.83 5.59
N MET A 125 12.92 -4.13 4.71
CA MET A 125 14.27 -3.68 5.03
C MET A 125 14.24 -2.69 6.20
N ALA A 126 13.41 -1.65 6.12
CA ALA A 126 13.35 -0.63 7.17
C ALA A 126 12.83 -1.19 8.51
N ALA A 127 11.83 -2.07 8.46
CA ALA A 127 11.18 -2.60 9.65
C ALA A 127 11.96 -3.73 10.35
N TYR A 128 12.65 -4.60 9.61
CA TYR A 128 13.14 -5.88 10.16
C TYR A 128 14.63 -6.18 9.98
N VAL A 129 15.39 -5.35 9.25
CA VAL A 129 16.85 -5.53 9.18
C VAL A 129 17.46 -5.48 10.59
N GLY A 130 18.38 -6.41 10.87
CA GLY A 130 19.01 -6.57 12.18
C GLY A 130 18.16 -7.27 13.24
N THR A 131 16.98 -7.80 12.88
CA THR A 131 16.15 -8.61 13.79
C THR A 131 16.39 -10.12 13.54
N GLN A 132 16.03 -10.95 14.52
CA GLN A 132 16.12 -12.43 14.42
C GLN A 132 14.99 -13.06 13.57
N SER A 133 14.05 -12.27 13.05
CA SER A 133 12.94 -12.76 12.24
C SER A 133 13.42 -13.16 10.84
N PRO A 134 12.86 -14.23 10.21
CA PRO A 134 13.13 -14.58 8.81
C PRO A 134 12.42 -13.62 7.83
N TRP A 135 12.78 -12.33 7.89
CA TRP A 135 12.06 -11.25 7.24
C TRP A 135 12.12 -11.31 5.70
N LEU A 136 13.15 -11.92 5.10
CA LEU A 136 13.22 -12.17 3.66
C LEU A 136 12.09 -13.11 3.19
N ASN A 137 11.81 -14.17 3.95
CA ASN A 137 10.73 -15.09 3.63
C ASN A 137 9.37 -14.40 3.78
N HIS A 138 9.18 -13.62 4.85
CA HIS A 138 7.96 -12.82 5.05
C HIS A 138 7.76 -11.78 3.94
N MET A 139 8.83 -11.12 3.50
CA MET A 139 8.82 -10.18 2.39
C MET A 139 8.39 -10.86 1.08
N ALA A 140 8.99 -11.99 0.74
CA ALA A 140 8.66 -12.73 -0.48
C ALA A 140 7.19 -13.17 -0.48
N MET A 141 6.69 -13.70 0.64
CA MET A 141 5.29 -14.08 0.80
C MET A 141 4.35 -12.88 0.64
N HIS A 142 4.64 -11.76 1.32
CA HIS A 142 3.80 -10.56 1.23
C HIS A 142 3.83 -9.94 -0.17
N ALA A 143 5.00 -9.91 -0.83
CA ALA A 143 5.09 -9.50 -2.23
C ALA A 143 4.21 -10.38 -3.13
N GLY A 144 4.22 -11.70 -2.95
CA GLY A 144 3.33 -12.62 -3.65
C GLY A 144 1.84 -12.32 -3.44
N LEU A 145 1.45 -12.02 -2.19
CA LEU A 145 0.07 -11.63 -1.87
C LEU A 145 -0.32 -10.30 -2.52
N LEU A 146 0.58 -9.31 -2.54
CA LEU A 146 0.33 -8.03 -3.20
C LEU A 146 0.23 -8.16 -4.72
N LEU A 147 1.05 -9.02 -5.33
CA LEU A 147 0.95 -9.33 -6.77
C LEU A 147 -0.37 -10.07 -7.09
N GLY A 148 -0.79 -11.02 -6.26
CA GLY A 148 -2.12 -11.63 -6.37
C GLY A 148 -3.23 -10.59 -6.21
N GLY A 149 -3.10 -9.70 -5.23
CA GLY A 149 -3.99 -8.56 -5.00
C GLY A 149 -4.06 -7.61 -6.19
N ALA A 150 -2.94 -7.35 -6.87
CA ALA A 150 -2.90 -6.54 -8.09
C ALA A 150 -3.78 -7.15 -9.20
N VAL A 151 -3.70 -8.47 -9.41
CA VAL A 151 -4.56 -9.17 -10.37
C VAL A 151 -6.02 -9.12 -9.92
N LEU A 152 -6.31 -9.41 -8.65
CA LEU A 152 -7.66 -9.38 -8.10
C LEU A 152 -8.30 -7.99 -8.22
N SER A 153 -7.51 -6.92 -8.06
CA SER A 153 -7.97 -5.53 -8.15
C SER A 153 -8.47 -5.14 -9.55
N LEU A 154 -8.17 -5.94 -10.60
CA LEU A 154 -8.71 -5.72 -11.93
C LEU A 154 -10.23 -5.86 -11.98
N VAL A 155 -10.81 -6.72 -11.15
CA VAL A 155 -12.26 -6.91 -11.07
C VAL A 155 -12.96 -5.64 -10.58
N PRO A 156 -12.68 -5.10 -9.39
CA PRO A 156 -13.29 -3.85 -8.94
C PRO A 156 -12.89 -2.65 -9.81
N TYR A 157 -11.66 -2.60 -10.35
CA TYR A 157 -11.29 -1.56 -11.30
C TYR A 157 -12.19 -1.57 -12.55
N TRP A 158 -12.43 -2.76 -13.11
CA TRP A 158 -13.30 -2.93 -14.28
C TRP A 158 -14.74 -2.50 -13.99
N LEU A 159 -15.28 -2.88 -12.83
CA LEU A 159 -16.63 -2.48 -12.39
C LEU A 159 -16.75 -0.95 -12.25
N LEU A 160 -15.73 -0.31 -11.68
CA LEU A 160 -15.75 1.12 -11.37
C LEU A 160 -15.38 2.01 -12.56
N ARG A 161 -14.78 1.48 -13.64
CA ARG A 161 -14.27 2.29 -14.76
C ARG A 161 -15.32 3.15 -15.48
N ARG A 162 -16.60 2.75 -15.43
CA ARG A 162 -17.72 3.51 -16.03
C ARG A 162 -18.11 4.72 -15.18
N ILE A 163 -17.97 4.59 -13.86
CA ILE A 163 -18.26 5.64 -12.88
C ILE A 163 -17.05 6.60 -12.81
N VAL A 164 -15.85 6.03 -12.79
CA VAL A 164 -14.58 6.75 -12.69
C VAL A 164 -14.05 7.04 -14.09
N GLN A 165 -14.56 8.11 -14.71
CA GLN A 165 -14.10 8.53 -16.03
C GLN A 165 -12.67 9.06 -15.97
N PRO A 166 -11.83 8.76 -16.98
CA PRO A 166 -10.43 9.17 -16.99
C PRO A 166 -10.28 10.66 -17.32
N LEU A 167 -9.42 11.35 -16.57
CA LEU A 167 -8.82 12.60 -17.02
C LEU A 167 -7.72 12.28 -18.06
N PRO A 168 -7.50 13.11 -19.09
CA PRO A 168 -6.32 12.96 -19.94
C PRO A 168 -5.04 12.93 -19.08
N GLY A 169 -4.23 11.87 -19.23
CA GLY A 169 -2.94 11.71 -18.54
C GLY A 169 -1.77 11.93 -19.50
N PHE A 170 -0.53 11.72 -19.04
CA PHE A 170 0.68 11.93 -19.84
C PHE A 170 0.74 11.03 -21.09
N GLY A 171 0.06 9.87 -21.09
CA GLY A 171 0.06 8.90 -22.18
C GLY A 171 -1.04 9.06 -23.25
N GLY A 172 -1.97 10.02 -23.13
CA GLY A 172 -3.19 9.99 -23.95
C GLY A 172 -4.06 8.74 -23.65
N TYR A 173 -5.18 8.57 -24.36
CA TYR A 173 -6.21 7.55 -24.06
C TYR A 173 -5.70 6.13 -23.78
#